data_AF-A0A0B1SJG8-F1
#
_entry.id   AF-A0A0B1SJG8-F1
#
_cell.length_a   1.000
_cell.length_b   1.000
_cell.length_c   1.000
_cell.angle_alpha   90.00
_cell.angle_beta   90.00
_cell.angle_gamma   90.00
#
_symmetry.space_group_name_H-M   'P 1'
#
loop_
_entity.id
_entity.type
_entity.pdbx_description
1 polymer ?
#
loop_
_entity_poly.entity_id
_entity_poly.type
_entity_poly.pdbx_seq_one_letter_code
_entity_poly.pdbx_strand_id
1 'polypeptide(L)'
;MLKAIVKVERKFLIFIIFFSGENLLHTTVKSNDLESVLFLLSTQTDATRITTDGSKRSALHYAANVDNELILRNLILAGCDIGATAADGSTALHVAVRANRPVHAEILLENGADPNVVDERSENVLLAAVRCGSVDCVKVLVGNPKVDSLAVNKNGQTALHLCSTLTGEKVPPKSSPAEICDLLLRREAGRLSDKDFGAYVDLRDADGNTALLLAYMAGNGDVCRCLLRGGATMGARNADGATMFTYETPTRLLLFRLLDSLEREPRWSDGDMCDCGVKFSITVRKHHCRHCGRLVCAKCSEVTMPIAKFGEEKRVRVCTLCAEVLTTGGAR
;
A
#
# COMPACT_ATOMS: atom_id res chain seq x y z
N MET A 1 -34.29 -6.11 -29.16
CA MET A 1 -35.76 -6.24 -29.13
C MET A 1 -36.17 -6.67 -27.71
N LEU A 2 -36.57 -5.74 -26.86
CA LEU A 2 -37.36 -6.02 -25.64
C LEU A 2 -38.01 -4.69 -25.22
N LYS A 3 -39.34 -4.67 -25.27
CA LYS A 3 -40.19 -3.53 -24.96
C LYS A 3 -40.28 -3.37 -23.45
N ALA A 4 -39.84 -2.24 -22.92
CA ALA A 4 -40.23 -1.79 -21.59
C ALA A 4 -41.71 -1.37 -21.64
N ILE A 5 -42.58 -2.11 -20.96
CA ILE A 5 -43.97 -1.67 -20.73
C ILE A 5 -43.98 -1.04 -19.34
N VAL A 6 -43.94 0.30 -19.32
CA VAL A 6 -44.26 1.09 -18.14
C VAL A 6 -45.78 1.13 -18.05
N LYS A 7 -46.37 0.32 -17.16
CA LYS A 7 -47.79 0.46 -16.80
C LYS A 7 -47.89 1.01 -15.39
N VAL A 8 -48.13 2.32 -15.30
CA VAL A 8 -48.44 3.02 -14.05
C VAL A 8 -49.91 2.75 -13.73
N GLU A 9 -50.21 1.66 -13.03
CA GLU A 9 -51.50 1.47 -12.38
C GLU A 9 -51.28 1.16 -10.89
N ARG A 10 -51.42 2.24 -10.10
CA ARG A 10 -51.72 2.45 -8.67
C ARG A 10 -51.63 1.33 -7.60
N LYS A 11 -51.11 0.12 -7.84
CA LYS A 11 -50.96 -0.89 -6.77
C LYS A 11 -49.94 -2.02 -6.97
N PHE A 12 -49.05 -1.95 -7.95
CA PHE A 12 -47.97 -2.94 -8.08
C PHE A 12 -46.62 -2.25 -8.28
N LEU A 13 -45.73 -2.35 -7.29
CA LEU A 13 -44.30 -2.14 -7.50
C LEU A 13 -43.83 -3.19 -8.51
N ILE A 14 -43.52 -2.75 -9.73
CA ILE A 14 -43.00 -3.60 -10.78
C ILE A 14 -41.53 -3.93 -10.44
N PHE A 15 -41.29 -5.13 -9.91
CA PHE A 15 -39.95 -5.71 -9.81
C PHE A 15 -39.54 -6.23 -11.19
N ILE A 16 -38.94 -5.38 -12.03
CA ILE A 16 -38.18 -5.87 -13.18
C ILE A 16 -36.84 -6.35 -12.63
N ILE A 17 -36.72 -7.66 -12.44
CA ILE A 17 -35.43 -8.33 -12.30
C ILE A 17 -34.89 -8.45 -13.72
N PHE A 18 -33.88 -7.66 -14.06
CA PHE A 18 -33.17 -7.86 -15.32
C PHE A 18 -32.42 -9.20 -15.25
N PHE A 19 -32.19 -9.86 -16.39
CA PHE A 19 -31.49 -11.14 -16.49
C PHE A 19 -30.07 -11.14 -15.86
N SER A 20 -29.55 -9.98 -15.46
CA SER A 20 -28.30 -9.77 -14.72
C SER A 20 -28.43 -9.79 -13.19
N GLY A 21 -29.60 -10.09 -12.62
CA GLY A 21 -29.80 -10.07 -11.16
C GLY A 21 -29.80 -8.66 -10.54
N GLU A 22 -29.86 -7.63 -11.38
CA GLU A 22 -29.93 -6.23 -10.99
C GLU A 22 -31.38 -5.74 -11.01
N ASN A 23 -31.66 -4.75 -10.17
CA ASN A 23 -32.95 -4.05 -10.17
C ASN A 23 -32.80 -2.75 -10.98
N LEU A 24 -33.92 -2.07 -11.21
CA LEU A 24 -33.91 -0.82 -11.99
C LEU A 24 -32.99 0.26 -11.38
N LEU A 25 -32.94 0.36 -10.05
CA LEU A 25 -32.08 1.33 -9.36
C LEU A 25 -30.58 1.04 -9.58
N HIS A 26 -30.16 -0.22 -9.54
CA HIS A 26 -28.79 -0.62 -9.84
C HIS A 26 -28.39 -0.17 -11.25
N THR A 27 -29.26 -0.42 -12.24
CA THR A 27 -29.02 -0.05 -13.63
C THR A 27 -28.94 1.46 -13.82
N THR A 28 -29.83 2.24 -13.20
CA THR A 28 -29.83 3.71 -13.33
C THR A 28 -28.62 4.36 -12.64
N VAL A 29 -28.19 3.80 -11.50
CA VAL A 29 -26.95 4.21 -10.83
C VAL A 29 -25.75 3.93 -11.73
N LYS A 30 -25.64 2.71 -12.29
CA LYS A 30 -24.55 2.34 -13.21
C LYS A 30 -24.48 3.22 -14.46
N SER A 31 -25.63 3.63 -14.99
CA SER A 31 -25.71 4.53 -16.14
C SER A 31 -25.47 6.00 -15.78
N ASN A 32 -25.20 6.33 -14.50
CA ASN A 32 -25.03 7.69 -14.00
C ASN A 32 -26.24 8.60 -14.29
N ASP A 33 -27.46 8.04 -14.24
CA ASP A 33 -28.70 8.78 -14.50
C ASP A 33 -29.30 9.32 -13.19
N LEU A 34 -28.82 10.50 -12.78
CA LEU A 34 -29.24 11.14 -11.53
C LEU A 34 -30.76 11.36 -11.46
N GLU A 35 -31.38 11.82 -12.53
CA GLU A 35 -32.82 12.13 -12.56
C GLU A 35 -33.66 10.87 -12.32
N SER A 36 -33.32 9.77 -13.00
CA SER A 36 -33.98 8.49 -12.78
C SER A 36 -33.72 7.95 -11.38
N VAL A 37 -32.51 8.12 -10.83
CA VAL A 37 -32.22 7.76 -9.43
C VAL A 37 -33.13 8.53 -8.46
N LEU A 38 -33.20 9.86 -8.58
CA LEU A 38 -34.03 10.70 -7.71
C LEU A 38 -35.52 10.36 -7.83
N PHE A 39 -36.00 10.14 -9.06
CA PHE A 39 -37.37 9.71 -9.29
C PHE A 39 -37.66 8.38 -8.59
N LEU A 40 -36.79 7.37 -8.75
CA LEU A 40 -36.97 6.07 -8.11
C LEU A 40 -36.95 6.17 -6.58
N LEU A 41 -36.03 6.95 -6.01
CA LEU A 41 -35.98 7.19 -4.56
C LEU A 41 -37.26 7.89 -4.06
N SER A 42 -37.82 8.83 -4.83
CA SER A 42 -39.08 9.49 -4.48
C SER A 42 -40.29 8.55 -4.44
N THR A 43 -40.24 7.44 -5.20
CA THR A 43 -41.33 6.45 -5.28
C THR A 43 -41.26 5.36 -4.20
N GLN A 44 -40.47 5.57 -3.14
CA GLN A 44 -40.24 4.60 -2.05
C GLN A 44 -39.72 3.24 -2.57
N THR A 45 -38.91 3.27 -3.63
CA THR A 45 -38.18 2.05 -4.03
C THR A 45 -37.22 1.63 -2.93
N ASP A 46 -37.16 0.33 -2.67
CA ASP A 46 -36.23 -0.22 -1.68
C ASP A 46 -34.79 -0.14 -2.20
N ALA A 47 -34.08 0.91 -1.79
CA ALA A 47 -32.70 1.18 -2.15
C ALA A 47 -31.69 0.25 -1.44
N THR A 48 -32.12 -0.49 -0.41
CA THR A 48 -31.27 -1.39 0.37
C THR A 48 -31.06 -2.74 -0.31
N ARG A 49 -31.87 -3.04 -1.33
CA ARG A 49 -31.84 -4.32 -2.02
C ARG A 49 -30.49 -4.55 -2.71
N ILE A 50 -29.89 -5.70 -2.44
CA ILE A 50 -28.66 -6.15 -3.11
C ILE A 50 -28.97 -6.85 -4.44
N THR A 51 -27.96 -6.97 -5.29
CA THR A 51 -28.02 -7.78 -6.50
C THR A 51 -28.17 -9.26 -6.18
N THR A 52 -28.82 -9.98 -7.10
CA THR A 52 -28.99 -11.43 -7.04
C THR A 52 -28.02 -12.16 -7.97
N ASP A 53 -27.21 -11.44 -8.75
CA ASP A 53 -25.98 -12.01 -9.27
C ASP A 53 -25.05 -12.28 -8.08
N GLY A 54 -24.21 -13.32 -8.13
CA GLY A 54 -23.42 -13.75 -6.97
C GLY A 54 -22.50 -12.69 -6.34
N SER A 55 -22.45 -11.46 -6.89
CA SER A 55 -21.70 -10.31 -6.38
C SER A 55 -22.26 -9.71 -5.09
N LYS A 56 -23.55 -9.90 -4.78
CA LYS A 56 -24.22 -9.35 -3.57
C LYS A 56 -24.00 -7.84 -3.37
N ARG A 57 -23.95 -7.05 -4.44
CA ARG A 57 -23.67 -5.60 -4.37
C ARG A 57 -24.95 -4.80 -4.11
N SER A 58 -24.86 -3.74 -3.31
CA SER A 58 -25.94 -2.76 -3.16
C SER A 58 -25.81 -1.62 -4.18
N ALA A 59 -26.85 -0.78 -4.30
CA ALA A 59 -26.80 0.45 -5.09
C ALA A 59 -25.65 1.38 -4.68
N LEU A 60 -25.31 1.41 -3.38
CA LEU A 60 -24.21 2.22 -2.86
C LEU A 60 -22.84 1.77 -3.39
N HIS A 61 -22.62 0.47 -3.61
CA HIS A 61 -21.39 -0.04 -4.22
C HIS A 61 -21.22 0.47 -5.65
N TYR A 62 -22.30 0.50 -6.44
CA TYR A 62 -22.23 1.01 -7.80
C TYR A 62 -22.04 2.54 -7.83
N ALA A 63 -22.73 3.25 -6.94
CA ALA A 63 -22.59 4.70 -6.83
C ALA A 63 -21.17 5.13 -6.44
N ALA A 64 -20.48 4.35 -5.58
CA ALA A 64 -19.11 4.61 -5.20
C ALA A 64 -18.10 4.55 -6.37
N ASN A 65 -18.44 3.88 -7.48
CA ASN A 65 -17.60 3.80 -8.68
C ASN A 65 -17.88 4.92 -9.69
N VAL A 66 -19.12 5.41 -9.72
CA VAL A 66 -19.63 6.41 -10.67
C VAL A 66 -19.08 7.79 -10.33
N ASP A 67 -18.88 8.65 -11.34
CA ASP A 67 -18.39 10.02 -11.14
C ASP A 67 -19.50 11.00 -10.77
N ASN A 68 -20.27 10.70 -9.72
CA ASN A 68 -21.40 11.54 -9.34
C ASN A 68 -21.71 11.41 -7.86
N GLU A 69 -21.14 12.35 -7.09
CA GLU A 69 -21.33 12.39 -5.64
C GLU A 69 -22.79 12.62 -5.23
N LEU A 70 -23.62 13.23 -6.08
CA LEU A 70 -25.04 13.45 -5.77
C LEU A 70 -25.78 12.13 -5.71
N ILE A 71 -25.50 11.19 -6.62
CA ILE A 71 -26.09 9.85 -6.56
C ILE A 71 -25.69 9.16 -5.25
N LEU A 72 -24.40 9.22 -4.89
CA LEU A 72 -23.90 8.63 -3.65
C LEU A 72 -24.59 9.23 -2.41
N ARG A 73 -24.63 10.56 -2.31
CA ARG A 73 -25.25 11.28 -1.18
C ARG A 73 -26.74 10.97 -1.06
N ASN A 74 -27.49 10.96 -2.17
CA ASN A 74 -28.92 10.68 -2.15
C ASN A 74 -29.22 9.23 -1.72
N LEU A 75 -28.38 8.26 -2.12
CA LEU A 75 -28.54 6.88 -1.65
C LEU A 75 -28.27 6.74 -0.15
N ILE A 76 -27.27 7.46 0.39
CA ILE A 76 -27.02 7.51 1.83
C ILE A 76 -28.22 8.11 2.58
N LEU A 77 -28.77 9.22 2.09
CA LEU A 77 -29.96 9.86 2.65
C LEU A 77 -31.22 8.98 2.57
N ALA A 78 -31.31 8.11 1.56
CA ALA A 78 -32.37 7.12 1.41
C ALA A 78 -32.25 5.93 2.37
N GLY A 79 -31.23 5.91 3.25
CA GLY A 79 -31.04 4.88 4.27
C GLY A 79 -30.32 3.62 3.78
N CYS A 80 -29.56 3.70 2.68
CA CYS A 80 -28.68 2.61 2.27
C CYS A 80 -27.65 2.31 3.37
N ASP A 81 -27.47 1.02 3.67
CA ASP A 81 -26.44 0.59 4.63
C ASP A 81 -25.03 0.85 4.09
N ILE A 82 -24.31 1.72 4.79
CA ILE A 82 -22.93 2.13 4.47
C ILE A 82 -21.93 1.01 4.79
N GLY A 83 -22.25 0.16 5.76
CA GLY A 83 -21.43 -0.98 6.18
C GLY A 83 -21.66 -2.24 5.37
N ALA A 84 -22.59 -2.23 4.41
CA ALA A 84 -22.90 -3.40 3.59
C ALA A 84 -21.66 -3.89 2.83
N THR A 85 -21.44 -5.21 2.87
CA THR A 85 -20.34 -5.87 2.16
C THR A 85 -20.85 -6.67 0.96
N ALA A 86 -20.17 -6.54 -0.17
CA ALA A 86 -20.33 -7.40 -1.33
C ALA A 86 -19.78 -8.82 -1.07
N ALA A 87 -19.93 -9.73 -2.04
CA ALA A 87 -19.53 -11.13 -1.90
C ALA A 87 -18.01 -11.32 -1.70
N ASP A 88 -17.20 -10.40 -2.20
CA ASP A 88 -15.74 -10.33 -2.00
C ASP A 88 -15.36 -9.62 -0.68
N GLY A 89 -16.32 -9.39 0.22
CA GLY A 89 -16.12 -8.66 1.47
C GLY A 89 -15.92 -7.16 1.31
N SER A 90 -15.91 -6.62 0.08
CA SER A 90 -15.68 -5.20 -0.14
C SER A 90 -16.89 -4.35 0.24
N THR A 91 -16.64 -3.18 0.83
CA THR A 91 -17.66 -2.16 1.11
C THR A 91 -17.73 -1.12 -0.02
N ALA A 92 -18.71 -0.23 0.00
CA ALA A 92 -18.75 0.91 -0.91
C ALA A 92 -17.46 1.76 -0.84
N LEU A 93 -16.85 1.88 0.35
CA LEU A 93 -15.58 2.60 0.52
C LEU A 93 -14.42 1.91 -0.21
N HIS A 94 -14.35 0.57 -0.18
CA HIS A 94 -13.39 -0.18 -0.98
C HIS A 94 -13.56 0.08 -2.48
N VAL A 95 -14.80 0.16 -2.96
CA VAL A 95 -15.07 0.45 -4.37
C VAL A 95 -14.60 1.87 -4.75
N ALA A 96 -14.92 2.87 -3.92
CA ALA A 96 -14.49 4.26 -4.14
C ALA A 96 -12.95 4.38 -4.23
N VAL A 97 -12.20 3.73 -3.32
CA VAL A 97 -10.73 3.81 -3.34
C VAL A 97 -10.11 3.10 -4.53
N ARG A 98 -10.63 1.93 -4.92
CA ARG A 98 -10.17 1.20 -6.11
C ARG A 98 -10.44 1.97 -7.41
N ALA A 99 -11.51 2.76 -7.45
CA ALA A 99 -11.85 3.66 -8.54
C ALA A 99 -11.13 5.03 -8.45
N ASN A 100 -10.28 5.24 -7.45
CA ASN A 100 -9.60 6.50 -7.13
C ASN A 100 -10.56 7.70 -7.05
N ARG A 101 -11.65 7.56 -6.28
CA ARG A 101 -12.67 8.59 -6.03
C ARG A 101 -12.49 9.22 -4.64
N PRO A 102 -11.54 10.16 -4.43
CA PRO A 102 -11.26 10.71 -3.10
C PRO A 102 -12.49 11.39 -2.47
N VAL A 103 -13.27 12.15 -3.26
CA VAL A 103 -14.49 12.81 -2.79
C VAL A 103 -15.54 11.79 -2.30
N HIS A 104 -15.67 10.65 -2.99
CA HIS A 104 -16.62 9.61 -2.57
C HIS A 104 -16.13 8.91 -1.29
N ALA A 105 -14.81 8.72 -1.16
CA ALA A 105 -14.21 8.19 0.05
C ALA A 105 -14.42 9.12 1.25
N GLU A 106 -14.24 10.44 1.08
CA GLU A 106 -14.54 11.46 2.11
C GLU A 106 -16.00 11.38 2.56
N ILE A 107 -16.94 11.42 1.61
CA ILE A 107 -18.38 11.34 1.91
C ILE A 107 -18.72 10.08 2.71
N LEU A 108 -18.20 8.92 2.31
CA LEU A 108 -18.47 7.66 3.00
C LEU A 108 -17.90 7.67 4.43
N LEU A 109 -16.67 8.19 4.62
CA LEU A 109 -16.05 8.30 5.93
C LEU A 109 -16.78 9.28 6.86
N GLU A 110 -17.23 10.42 6.33
CA GLU A 110 -18.03 11.41 7.06
C GLU A 110 -19.37 10.85 7.52
N ASN A 111 -19.97 9.95 6.72
CA ASN A 111 -21.22 9.27 7.06
C ASN A 111 -21.02 7.97 7.86
N GLY A 112 -19.82 7.73 8.39
CA GLY A 112 -19.58 6.66 9.35
C GLY A 112 -19.19 5.31 8.75
N ALA A 113 -18.76 5.25 7.49
CA ALA A 113 -18.13 4.05 6.96
C ALA A 113 -16.91 3.65 7.82
N ASP A 114 -16.84 2.38 8.21
CA ASP A 114 -15.68 1.84 8.90
C ASP A 114 -14.54 1.54 7.89
N PRO A 115 -13.40 2.25 7.95
CA PRO A 115 -12.30 2.01 7.03
C PRO A 115 -11.55 0.68 7.30
N ASN A 116 -11.79 0.03 8.44
CA ASN A 116 -11.03 -1.14 8.85
C ASN A 116 -11.68 -2.47 8.48
N VAL A 117 -12.87 -2.44 7.86
CA VAL A 117 -13.45 -3.62 7.22
C VAL A 117 -12.46 -4.14 6.18
N VAL A 118 -12.31 -5.46 6.11
CA VAL A 118 -11.35 -6.11 5.21
C VAL A 118 -12.05 -6.82 4.05
N ASP A 119 -11.47 -6.72 2.86
CA ASP A 119 -11.91 -7.46 1.67
C ASP A 119 -11.46 -8.94 1.70
N GLU A 120 -11.76 -9.69 0.64
CA GLU A 120 -11.37 -11.10 0.48
C GLU A 120 -9.85 -11.33 0.50
N ARG A 121 -9.02 -10.29 0.37
CA ARG A 121 -7.55 -10.37 0.48
C ARG A 121 -7.08 -10.00 1.88
N SER A 122 -8.02 -9.87 2.82
CA SER A 122 -7.82 -9.31 4.15
C SER A 122 -7.22 -7.91 4.11
N GLU A 123 -7.50 -7.14 3.05
CA GLU A 123 -7.03 -5.77 2.93
C GLU A 123 -8.10 -4.81 3.41
N ASN A 124 -7.73 -3.91 4.31
CA ASN A 124 -8.55 -2.75 4.61
C ASN A 124 -8.47 -1.73 3.46
N VAL A 125 -9.24 -0.64 3.57
CA VAL A 125 -9.35 0.35 2.49
C VAL A 125 -8.02 1.05 2.18
N LEU A 126 -7.12 1.20 3.17
CA LEU A 126 -5.81 1.80 2.95
C LEU A 126 -4.90 0.87 2.13
N LEU A 127 -4.84 -0.41 2.48
CA LEU A 127 -4.09 -1.41 1.72
C LEU A 127 -4.62 -1.49 0.28
N ALA A 128 -5.94 -1.52 0.12
CA ALA A 128 -6.58 -1.52 -1.20
C ALA A 128 -6.25 -0.25 -2.01
N ALA A 129 -6.26 0.93 -1.40
CA ALA A 129 -5.91 2.20 -2.05
C ALA A 129 -4.44 2.21 -2.52
N VAL A 130 -3.51 1.76 -1.68
CA VAL A 130 -2.09 1.68 -2.03
C VAL A 130 -1.87 0.68 -3.16
N ARG A 131 -2.46 -0.52 -3.08
CA ARG A 131 -2.37 -1.55 -4.12
C ARG A 131 -2.86 -1.07 -5.50
N CYS A 132 -3.87 -0.21 -5.51
CA CYS A 132 -4.44 0.39 -6.72
C CYS A 132 -3.70 1.65 -7.20
N GLY A 133 -2.71 2.17 -6.44
CA GLY A 133 -2.01 3.41 -6.78
C GLY A 133 -2.87 4.66 -6.62
N SER A 134 -3.94 4.60 -5.83
CA SER A 134 -4.94 5.66 -5.65
C SER A 134 -4.45 6.74 -4.69
N VAL A 135 -3.47 7.54 -5.11
CA VAL A 135 -2.71 8.48 -4.27
C VAL A 135 -3.61 9.48 -3.55
N ASP A 136 -4.62 10.03 -4.22
CA ASP A 136 -5.52 11.02 -3.61
C ASP A 136 -6.40 10.37 -2.54
N CYS A 137 -6.85 9.13 -2.76
CA CYS A 137 -7.56 8.36 -1.74
C CYS A 137 -6.63 8.03 -0.55
N VAL A 138 -5.36 7.72 -0.81
CA VAL A 138 -4.37 7.51 0.27
C VAL A 138 -4.24 8.77 1.12
N LYS A 139 -4.19 9.97 0.53
CA LYS A 139 -4.14 11.24 1.27
C LYS A 139 -5.35 11.42 2.21
N VAL A 140 -6.56 11.16 1.70
CA VAL A 140 -7.80 11.20 2.49
C VAL A 140 -7.72 10.21 3.68
N LEU A 141 -7.34 8.96 3.41
CA LEU A 141 -7.28 7.91 4.42
C LEU A 141 -6.18 8.16 5.47
N VAL A 142 -5.02 8.65 5.02
CA VAL A 142 -3.89 9.03 5.89
C VAL A 142 -4.24 10.24 6.77
N GLY A 143 -5.20 11.08 6.37
CA GLY A 143 -5.75 12.14 7.22
C GLY A 143 -6.72 11.63 8.29
N ASN A 144 -7.32 10.45 8.11
CA ASN A 144 -8.36 9.94 8.99
C ASN A 144 -7.75 9.10 10.15
N PRO A 145 -7.99 9.48 11.43
CA PRO A 145 -7.38 8.82 12.58
C PRO A 145 -7.97 7.43 12.88
N LYS A 146 -9.15 7.10 12.34
CA LYS A 146 -9.81 5.80 12.55
C LYS A 146 -9.20 4.68 11.70
N VAL A 147 -8.47 5.03 10.65
CA VAL A 147 -7.85 4.06 9.74
C VAL A 147 -6.69 3.37 10.45
N ASP A 148 -6.71 2.04 10.48
CA ASP A 148 -5.57 1.23 10.90
C ASP A 148 -4.54 1.16 9.78
N SER A 149 -3.49 1.97 9.90
CA SER A 149 -2.37 2.04 8.96
C SER A 149 -1.33 0.93 9.14
N LEU A 150 -1.42 0.16 10.23
CA LEU A 150 -0.51 -0.94 10.56
C LEU A 150 -1.07 -2.31 10.17
N ALA A 151 -2.28 -2.35 9.63
CA ALA A 151 -2.92 -3.56 9.16
C ALA A 151 -2.05 -4.32 8.14
N VAL A 152 -2.20 -5.65 8.15
CA VAL A 152 -1.54 -6.58 7.24
C VAL A 152 -2.57 -7.40 6.47
N ASN A 153 -2.29 -7.69 5.21
CA ASN A 153 -3.13 -8.55 4.38
C ASN A 153 -2.85 -10.05 4.62
N LYS A 154 -3.51 -10.93 3.85
CA LYS A 154 -3.30 -12.40 3.92
C LYS A 154 -1.84 -12.85 3.73
N ASN A 155 -1.03 -12.04 3.04
CA ASN A 155 0.37 -12.33 2.78
C ASN A 155 1.30 -11.68 3.83
N GLY A 156 0.77 -11.15 4.93
CA GLY A 156 1.55 -10.42 5.93
C GLY A 156 2.06 -9.05 5.45
N GLN A 157 1.53 -8.53 4.33
CA GLN A 157 2.02 -7.29 3.73
C GLN A 157 1.30 -6.07 4.31
N THR A 158 2.09 -5.09 4.76
CA THR A 158 1.61 -3.74 5.11
C THR A 158 1.52 -2.84 3.88
N ALA A 159 1.02 -1.62 4.08
CA ALA A 159 0.98 -0.59 3.04
C ALA A 159 2.38 -0.29 2.44
N LEU A 160 3.45 -0.34 3.25
CA LEU A 160 4.83 -0.14 2.76
C LEU A 160 5.27 -1.25 1.79
N HIS A 161 4.90 -2.50 2.06
CA HIS A 161 5.20 -3.64 1.17
C HIS A 161 4.47 -3.47 -0.17
N LEU A 162 3.17 -3.17 -0.13
CA LEU A 162 2.38 -2.96 -1.34
C LEU A 162 2.93 -1.80 -2.18
N CYS A 163 3.24 -0.67 -1.53
CA CYS A 163 3.83 0.51 -2.15
C CYS A 163 5.16 0.19 -2.87
N SER A 164 5.98 -0.67 -2.27
CA SER A 164 7.29 -1.07 -2.81
C SER A 164 7.20 -1.81 -4.15
N THR A 165 6.09 -2.50 -4.39
CA THR A 165 5.84 -3.25 -5.64
C THR A 165 5.05 -2.45 -6.68
N LEU A 166 4.69 -1.20 -6.38
CA LEU A 166 3.98 -0.34 -7.33
C LEU A 166 4.91 0.06 -8.48
N THR A 167 4.44 -0.18 -9.70
CA THR A 167 5.06 0.32 -10.92
C THR A 167 4.42 1.64 -11.32
N GLY A 168 5.16 2.48 -12.05
CA GLY A 168 4.66 3.78 -12.53
C GLY A 168 3.40 3.70 -13.39
N GLU A 169 3.10 2.53 -13.97
CA GLU A 169 1.86 2.31 -14.75
C GLU A 169 0.59 2.34 -13.92
N LYS A 170 0.66 1.93 -12.64
CA LYS A 170 -0.51 1.88 -11.75
C LYS A 170 -0.81 3.21 -11.07
N VAL A 171 0.13 4.15 -11.11
CA VAL A 171 0.03 5.44 -10.42
C VAL A 171 -0.27 6.52 -11.47
N PRO A 172 -1.16 7.48 -11.19
CA PRO A 172 -1.39 8.58 -12.11
C PRO A 172 -0.07 9.32 -12.41
N PRO A 173 0.13 9.83 -13.64
CA PRO A 173 1.43 10.35 -14.12
C PRO A 173 1.98 11.54 -13.33
N LYS A 174 1.16 12.16 -12.47
CA LYS A 174 1.52 13.29 -11.62
C LYS A 174 2.00 12.88 -10.22
N SER A 175 1.84 11.61 -9.86
CA SER A 175 2.18 11.10 -8.52
C SER A 175 3.22 10.00 -8.64
N SER A 176 3.95 9.77 -7.55
CA SER A 176 4.97 8.72 -7.49
C SER A 176 4.66 7.72 -6.36
N PRO A 177 5.04 6.45 -6.51
CA PRO A 177 5.03 5.51 -5.39
C PRO A 177 5.79 6.03 -4.16
N ALA A 178 6.86 6.81 -4.37
CA ALA A 178 7.62 7.41 -3.28
C ALA A 178 6.82 8.46 -2.48
N GLU A 179 5.87 9.17 -3.11
CA GLU A 179 4.96 10.08 -2.41
C GLU A 179 4.05 9.31 -1.44
N ILE A 180 3.51 8.17 -1.88
CA ILE A 180 2.71 7.27 -1.02
C ILE A 180 3.57 6.78 0.15
N CYS A 181 4.78 6.32 -0.14
CA CYS A 181 5.71 5.85 0.90
C CYS A 181 6.02 6.94 1.93
N ASP A 182 6.29 8.18 1.49
CA ASP A 182 6.58 9.31 2.36
C ASP A 182 5.39 9.66 3.25
N LEU A 183 4.17 9.67 2.70
CA LEU A 183 2.94 9.92 3.46
C LEU A 183 2.74 8.87 4.57
N LEU A 184 2.95 7.59 4.27
CA LEU A 184 2.82 6.49 5.23
C LEU A 184 3.86 6.61 6.35
N LEU A 185 5.13 6.82 6.01
CA LEU A 185 6.20 6.96 7.00
C LEU A 185 5.98 8.19 7.90
N ARG A 186 5.57 9.33 7.34
CA ARG A 186 5.28 10.54 8.12
C ARG A 186 4.10 10.38 9.07
N ARG A 187 3.05 9.65 8.65
CA ARG A 187 1.90 9.36 9.51
C ARG A 187 2.34 8.61 10.77
N GLU A 188 3.19 7.61 10.62
CA GLU A 188 3.58 6.73 11.73
C GLU A 188 4.74 7.27 12.57
N ALA A 189 5.63 8.08 12.00
CA ALA A 189 6.76 8.67 12.73
C ALA A 189 6.36 9.53 13.93
N GLY A 190 5.16 10.11 13.92
CA GLY A 190 4.61 10.86 15.06
C GLY A 190 3.77 10.03 16.04
N ARG A 191 3.45 8.77 15.72
CA ARG A 191 2.52 7.92 16.49
C ARG A 191 3.22 6.77 17.20
N LEU A 192 4.27 6.23 16.60
CA LEU A 192 5.02 5.09 17.12
C LEU A 192 6.25 5.54 17.90
N SER A 193 6.70 4.72 18.85
CA SER A 193 8.03 4.88 19.45
C SER A 193 9.13 4.60 18.41
N ASP A 194 10.35 5.12 18.61
CA ASP A 194 11.46 4.86 17.68
C ASP A 194 11.75 3.35 17.45
N LYS A 195 11.47 2.54 18.46
CA LYS A 195 11.61 1.08 18.40
C LYS A 195 10.50 0.47 17.55
N ASP A 196 9.25 0.82 17.82
CA ASP A 196 8.09 0.27 17.12
C ASP A 196 8.03 0.77 15.66
N PHE A 197 8.45 2.01 15.42
CA PHE A 197 8.60 2.56 14.08
C PHE A 197 9.64 1.78 13.26
N GLY A 198 10.79 1.46 13.86
CA GLY A 198 11.78 0.60 13.21
C GLY A 198 11.23 -0.80 12.92
N ALA A 199 10.52 -1.39 13.88
CA ALA A 199 9.89 -2.70 13.71
C ALA A 199 8.80 -2.68 12.62
N TYR A 200 8.07 -1.58 12.46
CA TYR A 200 7.10 -1.39 11.40
C TYR A 200 7.75 -1.28 10.01
N VAL A 201 8.80 -0.48 9.88
CA VAL A 201 9.51 -0.28 8.60
C VAL A 201 10.20 -1.57 8.13
N ASP A 202 10.78 -2.32 9.07
CA ASP A 202 11.47 -3.58 8.81
C ASP A 202 10.56 -4.82 9.04
N LEU A 203 9.25 -4.63 9.14
CA LEU A 203 8.32 -5.74 9.22
C LEU A 203 8.50 -6.64 8.00
N ARG A 204 8.36 -7.94 8.21
CA ARG A 204 8.53 -8.95 7.18
C ARG A 204 7.18 -9.51 6.76
N ASP A 205 6.99 -9.68 5.47
CA ASP A 205 5.83 -10.38 4.92
C ASP A 205 5.95 -11.91 5.10
N ALA A 206 4.99 -12.66 4.57
CA ALA A 206 4.94 -14.13 4.68
C ALA A 206 6.17 -14.83 4.07
N ASP A 207 6.80 -14.22 3.06
CA ASP A 207 8.03 -14.72 2.43
C ASP A 207 9.30 -14.21 3.15
N GLY A 208 9.12 -13.46 4.24
CA GLY A 208 10.19 -12.88 5.03
C GLY A 208 10.77 -11.58 4.44
N ASN A 209 10.24 -11.08 3.33
CA ASN A 209 10.76 -9.89 2.66
C ASN A 209 10.38 -8.64 3.46
N THR A 210 11.31 -7.70 3.58
CA THR A 210 10.99 -6.33 4.04
C THR A 210 10.53 -5.49 2.86
N ALA A 211 9.82 -4.39 3.15
CA ALA A 211 9.43 -3.41 2.12
C ALA A 211 10.65 -2.93 1.30
N LEU A 212 11.80 -2.70 1.94
CA LEU A 212 13.02 -2.27 1.25
C LEU A 212 13.54 -3.32 0.26
N LEU A 213 13.52 -4.60 0.64
CA LEU A 213 13.95 -5.68 -0.25
C LEU A 213 13.00 -5.80 -1.44
N LEU A 214 11.68 -5.74 -1.22
CA LEU A 214 10.69 -5.75 -2.31
C LEU A 214 10.89 -4.57 -3.28
N ALA A 215 11.11 -3.36 -2.74
CA ALA A 215 11.35 -2.17 -3.56
C ALA A 215 12.62 -2.33 -4.42
N TYR A 216 13.67 -2.93 -3.85
CA TYR A 216 14.92 -3.21 -4.56
C TYR A 216 14.71 -4.25 -5.66
N MET A 217 14.01 -5.35 -5.38
CA MET A 217 13.69 -6.40 -6.35
C MET A 217 12.83 -5.85 -7.51
N ALA A 218 11.91 -4.93 -7.22
CA ALA A 218 11.10 -4.25 -8.22
C ALA A 218 11.87 -3.16 -9.00
N GLY A 219 13.10 -2.84 -8.61
CA GLY A 219 13.89 -1.77 -9.22
C GLY A 219 13.40 -0.35 -8.87
N ASN A 220 12.55 -0.20 -7.86
CA ASN A 220 11.95 1.07 -7.46
C ASN A 220 12.90 1.87 -6.56
N GLY A 221 13.87 2.54 -7.18
CA GLY A 221 14.90 3.30 -6.48
C GLY A 221 14.40 4.48 -5.66
N ASP A 222 13.28 5.11 -6.05
CA ASP A 222 12.70 6.23 -5.29
C ASP A 222 12.07 5.76 -3.98
N VAL A 223 11.33 4.66 -4.00
CA VAL A 223 10.80 4.05 -2.77
C VAL A 223 11.93 3.50 -1.90
N CYS A 224 12.97 2.90 -2.48
CA CYS A 224 14.16 2.49 -1.73
C CYS A 224 14.77 3.67 -0.96
N ARG A 225 14.98 4.82 -1.63
CA ARG A 225 15.49 6.04 -0.98
C ARG A 225 14.58 6.55 0.13
N CYS A 226 13.26 6.52 -0.10
CA CYS A 226 12.27 6.93 0.90
C CYS A 226 12.34 6.04 2.15
N LEU A 227 12.35 4.72 1.99
CA LEU A 227 12.47 3.74 3.07
C LEU A 227 13.79 3.88 3.84
N LEU A 228 14.91 4.08 3.12
CA LEU A 228 16.22 4.31 3.76
C LEU A 228 16.25 5.60 4.58
N ARG A 229 15.61 6.69 4.10
CA ARG A 229 15.44 7.92 4.88
C ARG A 229 14.59 7.69 6.11
N GLY A 230 13.58 6.83 6.00
CA GLY A 230 12.76 6.31 7.10
C GLY A 230 13.49 5.33 8.04
N GLY A 231 14.76 5.02 7.79
CA GLY A 231 15.57 4.17 8.66
C GLY A 231 15.41 2.67 8.43
N ALA A 232 14.96 2.25 7.25
CA ALA A 232 14.93 0.83 6.87
C ALA A 232 16.32 0.18 6.90
N THR A 233 16.36 -1.09 7.29
CA THR A 233 17.59 -1.87 7.43
C THR A 233 17.98 -2.53 6.11
N MET A 234 19.13 -2.14 5.55
CA MET A 234 19.62 -2.67 4.25
C MET A 234 19.96 -4.16 4.28
N GLY A 235 20.48 -4.64 5.42
CA GLY A 235 20.98 -6.01 5.56
C GLY A 235 19.93 -7.01 6.05
N ALA A 236 18.64 -6.68 5.98
CA ALA A 236 17.58 -7.61 6.38
C ALA A 236 17.49 -8.79 5.41
N ARG A 237 17.33 -10.01 5.96
CA ARG A 237 17.24 -11.27 5.21
C ARG A 237 15.80 -11.74 5.10
N ASN A 238 15.40 -12.20 3.93
CA ASN A 238 14.13 -12.91 3.75
C ASN A 238 14.20 -14.38 4.20
N ALA A 239 13.12 -15.14 3.99
CA ALA A 239 13.06 -16.56 4.37
C ALA A 239 14.09 -17.41 3.59
N ASP A 240 14.40 -17.04 2.35
CA ASP A 240 15.43 -17.68 1.52
C ASP A 240 16.87 -17.29 1.93
N GLY A 241 17.01 -16.37 2.89
CA GLY A 241 18.30 -15.83 3.32
C GLY A 241 18.89 -14.76 2.40
N ALA A 242 18.14 -14.30 1.39
CA ALA A 242 18.54 -13.23 0.50
C ALA A 242 18.43 -11.85 1.15
N THR A 243 19.38 -10.98 0.84
CA THR A 243 19.40 -9.55 1.18
C THR A 243 19.47 -8.73 -0.11
N MET A 244 19.33 -7.40 -0.03
CA MET A 244 19.57 -6.54 -1.19
C MET A 244 21.02 -6.62 -1.72
N PHE A 245 21.97 -7.14 -0.93
CA PHE A 245 23.38 -7.29 -1.34
C PHE A 245 23.67 -8.60 -2.06
N THR A 246 22.87 -9.64 -1.79
CA THR A 246 23.03 -10.99 -2.33
C THR A 246 22.02 -11.31 -3.43
N TYR A 247 20.89 -10.59 -3.48
CA TYR A 247 19.89 -10.76 -4.52
C TYR A 247 20.45 -10.38 -5.89
N GLU A 248 20.28 -11.28 -6.88
CA GLU A 248 20.80 -11.11 -8.23
C GLU A 248 19.92 -10.15 -9.04
N THR A 249 20.51 -9.05 -9.49
CA THR A 249 19.89 -8.10 -10.41
C THR A 249 20.68 -8.03 -11.70
N PRO A 250 20.07 -7.68 -12.86
CA PRO A 250 20.79 -7.57 -14.13
C PRO A 250 22.00 -6.62 -14.06
N THR A 251 21.88 -5.58 -13.23
CA THR A 251 22.98 -4.67 -12.91
C THR A 251 22.98 -4.34 -11.42
N ARG A 252 24.15 -4.07 -10.85
CA ARG A 252 24.30 -3.60 -9.45
C ARG A 252 24.15 -2.07 -9.31
N LEU A 253 23.86 -1.37 -10.40
CA LEU A 253 23.83 0.09 -10.47
C LEU A 253 22.86 0.69 -9.44
N LEU A 254 21.69 0.09 -9.24
CA LEU A 254 20.74 0.56 -8.23
C LEU A 254 21.33 0.47 -6.82
N LEU A 255 21.95 -0.66 -6.46
CA LEU A 255 22.60 -0.84 -5.16
C LEU A 255 23.72 0.18 -4.95
N PHE A 256 24.57 0.40 -5.96
CA PHE A 256 25.64 1.39 -5.91
C PHE A 256 25.11 2.81 -5.70
N ARG A 257 24.09 3.22 -6.47
CA ARG A 257 23.43 4.52 -6.31
C ARG A 257 22.78 4.68 -4.94
N LEU A 258 22.15 3.63 -4.41
CA LEU A 258 21.56 3.69 -3.07
C LEU A 258 22.63 3.89 -2.00
N LEU A 259 23.70 3.09 -2.03
CA LEU A 259 24.83 3.21 -1.12
C LEU A 259 25.51 4.58 -1.19
N ASP A 260 25.66 5.12 -2.39
CA ASP A 260 26.24 6.45 -2.62
C ASP A 260 25.30 7.57 -2.11
N SER A 261 23.98 7.40 -2.26
CA SER A 261 22.97 8.35 -1.79
C SER A 261 22.73 8.36 -0.27
N LEU A 262 23.32 7.44 0.50
CA LEU A 262 23.19 7.45 1.96
C LEU A 262 23.76 8.75 2.52
N GLU A 263 22.94 9.50 3.27
CA GLU A 263 23.30 10.77 3.92
C GLU A 263 23.75 10.58 5.38
N ARG A 264 23.36 9.47 6.01
CA ARG A 264 23.69 9.13 7.42
C ARG A 264 23.86 7.62 7.60
N GLU A 265 24.42 7.25 8.75
CA GLU A 265 24.56 5.86 9.15
C GLU A 265 23.18 5.17 9.20
N PRO A 266 22.97 4.09 8.40
CA PRO A 266 21.71 3.35 8.41
C PRO A 266 21.61 2.43 9.64
N ARG A 267 20.39 1.93 9.91
CA ARG A 267 20.18 0.94 10.98
C ARG A 267 20.99 -0.32 10.71
N TRP A 268 21.53 -0.89 11.78
CA TRP A 268 22.34 -2.10 11.71
C TRP A 268 21.46 -3.33 11.54
N SER A 269 21.87 -4.20 10.62
CA SER A 269 21.24 -5.50 10.51
C SER A 269 21.67 -6.41 11.65
N ASP A 270 20.76 -7.28 12.06
CA ASP A 270 21.04 -8.35 13.00
C ASP A 270 20.86 -9.71 12.32
N GLY A 271 21.51 -10.72 12.86
CA GLY A 271 21.58 -12.06 12.31
C GLY A 271 22.74 -12.87 12.86
N ASP A 272 22.79 -14.14 12.51
CA ASP A 272 23.82 -15.09 12.95
C ASP A 272 24.78 -15.51 11.83
N MET A 273 24.67 -14.92 10.65
CA MET A 273 25.48 -15.28 9.48
C MET A 273 25.86 -14.06 8.64
N CYS A 274 27.09 -14.09 8.10
CA CYS A 274 27.59 -13.13 7.12
C CYS A 274 27.06 -13.46 5.71
N ASP A 275 27.00 -12.48 4.81
CA ASP A 275 26.55 -12.69 3.42
C ASP A 275 27.46 -13.63 2.60
N CYS A 276 28.67 -13.93 3.08
CA CYS A 276 29.55 -14.95 2.50
C CYS A 276 29.28 -16.37 3.01
N GLY A 277 28.21 -16.59 3.78
CA GLY A 277 27.81 -17.89 4.33
C GLY A 277 28.48 -18.27 5.65
N VAL A 278 29.43 -17.47 6.15
CA VAL A 278 30.09 -17.75 7.43
C VAL A 278 29.13 -17.50 8.61
N LYS A 279 28.89 -18.51 9.43
CA LYS A 279 28.13 -18.40 10.67
C LYS A 279 28.97 -17.76 11.79
N PHE A 280 28.41 -16.79 12.48
CA PHE A 280 29.04 -16.15 13.62
C PHE A 280 28.99 -17.05 14.85
N SER A 281 30.06 -17.02 15.63
CA SER A 281 30.25 -17.84 16.83
C SER A 281 31.18 -17.12 17.80
N ILE A 282 31.54 -17.76 18.92
CA ILE A 282 32.54 -17.22 19.86
C ILE A 282 33.88 -16.97 19.17
N THR A 283 34.26 -17.82 18.21
CA THR A 283 35.51 -17.70 17.45
C THR A 283 35.38 -16.77 16.25
N VAL A 284 34.20 -16.71 15.62
CA VAL A 284 33.92 -15.81 14.50
C VAL A 284 33.04 -14.64 14.96
N ARG A 285 33.69 -13.55 15.35
CA ARG A 285 33.02 -12.35 15.87
C ARG A 285 32.17 -11.65 14.80
N LYS A 286 31.05 -11.10 15.26
CA LYS A 286 30.17 -10.22 14.48
C LYS A 286 30.80 -8.83 14.33
N HIS A 287 30.74 -8.27 13.14
CA HIS A 287 31.08 -6.87 12.89
C HIS A 287 29.99 -6.22 12.02
N HIS A 288 29.90 -4.89 12.07
CA HIS A 288 29.00 -4.12 11.21
C HIS A 288 29.81 -3.22 10.29
N CYS A 289 29.35 -3.11 9.05
CA CYS A 289 29.81 -2.07 8.13
C CYS A 289 29.22 -0.74 8.58
N ARG A 290 30.07 0.23 8.91
CA ARG A 290 29.64 1.57 9.34
C ARG A 290 28.93 2.36 8.24
N HIS A 291 29.13 2.00 6.97
CA HIS A 291 28.53 2.68 5.83
C HIS A 291 27.11 2.18 5.50
N CYS A 292 26.94 0.86 5.38
CA CYS A 292 25.66 0.27 4.94
C CYS A 292 24.91 -0.49 6.03
N GLY A 293 25.42 -0.52 7.27
CA GLY A 293 24.80 -1.20 8.40
C GLY A 293 24.80 -2.72 8.32
N ARG A 294 25.34 -3.32 7.25
CA ARG A 294 25.30 -4.77 7.04
C ARG A 294 26.22 -5.51 8.02
N LEU A 295 25.76 -6.69 8.44
CA LEU A 295 26.50 -7.63 9.27
C LEU A 295 27.58 -8.36 8.45
N VAL A 296 28.84 -8.32 8.90
CA VAL A 296 30.02 -8.81 8.18
C VAL A 296 31.00 -9.56 9.08
N CYS A 297 31.69 -10.55 8.52
CA CYS A 297 32.85 -11.17 9.15
C CYS A 297 34.12 -10.35 8.92
N ALA A 298 35.21 -10.73 9.61
CA ALA A 298 36.50 -10.04 9.49
C ALA A 298 36.99 -9.98 8.02
N LYS A 299 36.90 -11.09 7.27
CA LYS A 299 37.31 -11.17 5.86
C LYS A 299 36.52 -10.25 4.93
N CYS A 300 35.23 -10.08 5.18
CA CYS A 300 34.36 -9.21 4.36
C CYS A 300 34.46 -7.72 4.73
N SER A 301 35.31 -7.37 5.70
CA SER A 301 35.41 -6.02 6.27
C SER A 301 36.81 -5.66 6.73
N GLU A 302 37.85 -6.14 6.03
CA GLU A 302 39.25 -5.86 6.38
C GLU A 302 39.63 -4.38 6.23
N VAL A 303 38.84 -3.63 5.47
CA VAL A 303 39.10 -2.21 5.18
C VAL A 303 38.57 -1.32 6.30
N THR A 304 39.42 -0.39 6.74
CA THR A 304 39.03 0.72 7.62
C THR A 304 39.36 2.05 6.96
N MET A 305 38.38 2.95 6.85
CA MET A 305 38.54 4.25 6.21
C MET A 305 37.58 5.27 6.85
N PRO A 306 37.87 6.59 6.74
CA PRO A 306 36.89 7.61 7.11
C PRO A 306 35.69 7.57 6.16
N ILE A 307 34.53 8.02 6.64
CA ILE A 307 33.32 8.19 5.83
C ILE A 307 32.98 9.67 5.84
N ALA A 308 33.65 10.42 4.97
CA ALA A 308 33.54 11.89 4.92
C ALA A 308 32.09 12.38 4.79
N LYS A 309 31.27 11.69 3.99
CA LYS A 309 29.85 12.06 3.79
C LYS A 309 28.97 11.87 5.03
N PHE A 310 29.42 11.09 6.02
CA PHE A 310 28.74 10.96 7.32
C PHE A 310 29.37 11.87 8.39
N GLY A 311 30.40 12.66 8.04
CA GLY A 311 31.19 13.41 9.01
C GLY A 311 32.08 12.54 9.91
N GLU A 312 32.32 11.27 9.54
CA GLU A 312 33.15 10.35 10.33
C GLU A 312 34.62 10.44 9.88
N GLU A 313 35.38 11.26 10.59
CA GLU A 313 36.82 11.48 10.34
C GLU A 313 37.69 10.30 10.82
N LYS A 314 37.21 9.51 11.78
CA LYS A 314 37.95 8.35 12.27
C LYS A 314 37.85 7.20 11.27
N ARG A 315 38.91 6.40 11.20
CA ARG A 315 38.89 5.17 10.40
C ARG A 315 37.92 4.17 11.02
N VAL A 316 36.81 3.95 10.35
CA VAL A 316 35.77 2.99 10.76
C VAL A 316 35.77 1.79 9.83
N ARG A 317 35.29 0.66 10.36
CA ARG A 317 35.19 -0.57 9.59
C ARG A 317 34.13 -0.43 8.51
N VAL A 318 34.54 -0.68 7.28
CA VAL A 318 33.64 -0.74 6.12
C VAL A 318 33.82 -2.06 5.41
N CYS A 319 32.78 -2.49 4.72
CA CYS A 319 32.85 -3.70 3.93
C CYS A 319 33.49 -3.44 2.57
N THR A 320 33.98 -4.48 1.90
CA THR A 320 34.68 -4.35 0.60
C THR A 320 33.87 -3.60 -0.45
N LEU A 321 32.57 -3.91 -0.54
CA LEU A 321 31.64 -3.22 -1.46
C LEU A 321 31.55 -1.72 -1.16
N CYS A 322 31.35 -1.35 0.11
CA CYS A 322 31.24 0.05 0.52
C CYS A 322 32.56 0.79 0.36
N ALA A 323 33.70 0.12 0.59
CA ALA A 323 35.01 0.71 0.33
C ALA A 323 35.18 1.08 -1.16
N GLU A 324 34.71 0.23 -2.08
CA GLU A 324 34.67 0.55 -3.50
C GLU A 324 33.76 1.76 -3.77
N VAL A 325 32.51 1.74 -3.29
CA VAL A 325 31.56 2.85 -3.49
C VAL A 325 32.12 4.19 -2.99
N LEU A 326 32.70 4.20 -1.79
CA LEU A 326 33.27 5.40 -1.18
C LEU A 326 34.53 5.92 -1.89
N THR A 327 35.22 5.07 -2.66
CA THR A 327 36.44 5.44 -3.39
C THR A 327 36.13 5.87 -4.83
N THR A 328 35.23 5.16 -5.52
CA THR A 328 34.95 5.37 -6.95
C THR A 328 33.65 6.11 -7.24
N GLY A 329 32.77 6.30 -6.26
CA GLY A 329 31.43 6.86 -6.43
C GLY A 329 30.41 5.87 -7.01
N GLY A 330 29.13 6.23 -6.97
CA GLY A 330 28.00 5.38 -7.37
C GLY A 330 27.70 5.28 -8.88
N ALA A 331 28.64 5.69 -9.74
CA ALA A 331 28.42 5.83 -11.19
C ALA A 331 28.77 4.57 -12.04
N ARG A 332 29.04 3.43 -11.41
CA ARG A 332 29.33 2.15 -12.09
C ARG A 332 28.11 1.24 -12.19
#